data_AF-A0A967Q128-F1
#
_entry.id   AF-A0A967Q128-F1
#
_cell.length_a   1.000
_cell.length_b   1.000
_cell.length_c   1.000
_cell.angle_alpha   90.00
_cell.angle_beta   90.00
_cell.angle_gamma   90.00
#
_symmetry.space_group_name_H-M   'P 1'
#
loop_
_entity.id
_entity.type
_entity.pdbx_description
1 polymer ?
#
loop_
_entity_poly.entity_id
_entity_poly.type
_entity_poly.pdbx_seq_one_letter_code
_entity_poly.pdbx_strand_id
1 'polypeptide(L)'
;AEATSPLRLHGTGIPQWGPLYNRAFVLPFALAPELRRLVARLHPQQVVPDDYAPHISLIYGNLPRDVGLQLEKESVPFEGSILFDRCAAISIGRQ
;
A
#
# COMPACT_ATOMS: atom_id res chain seq x y z
N ALA A 1 9.86 8.79 -20.63
CA ALA A 1 9.81 8.53 -19.18
C ALA A 1 11.15 7.98 -18.77
N GLU A 2 11.83 8.61 -17.82
CA GLU A 2 13.09 8.12 -17.26
C GLU A 2 12.82 6.77 -16.59
N ALA A 3 13.57 5.72 -16.96
CA ALA A 3 13.38 4.39 -16.40
C ALA A 3 13.79 4.42 -14.92
N THR A 4 12.81 4.34 -14.02
CA THR A 4 13.07 4.07 -12.61
C THR A 4 13.49 2.60 -12.49
N SER A 5 14.63 2.35 -11.84
CA SER A 5 15.05 0.99 -11.49
C SER A 5 13.94 0.25 -10.73
N PRO A 6 13.77 -1.07 -10.94
CA PRO A 6 12.82 -1.86 -10.20
C PRO A 6 12.99 -1.71 -8.69
N LEU A 7 11.89 -1.50 -7.99
CA LEU A 7 11.82 -1.38 -6.54
C LEU A 7 11.43 -2.72 -5.94
N ARG A 8 11.94 -3.04 -4.75
CA ARG A 8 11.52 -4.21 -3.99
C ARG A 8 10.66 -3.75 -2.83
N LEU A 9 9.38 -4.11 -2.85
CA LEU A 9 8.44 -3.81 -1.78
C LEU A 9 8.51 -4.94 -0.76
N HIS A 10 8.87 -4.62 0.47
CA HIS A 10 8.95 -5.57 1.58
C HIS A 10 7.67 -5.51 2.40
N GLY A 11 6.96 -6.62 2.50
CA GLY A 11 5.79 -6.71 3.35
C GLY A 11 6.17 -6.50 4.81
N THR A 12 5.29 -5.90 5.60
CA THR A 12 5.50 -5.72 7.05
C THR A 12 5.19 -6.98 7.86
N GLY A 13 5.08 -8.14 7.21
CA GLY A 13 4.70 -9.39 7.84
C GLY A 13 3.19 -9.58 7.87
N ILE A 14 2.41 -8.73 8.53
CA ILE A 14 1.02 -9.07 8.86
C ILE A 14 0.03 -8.18 8.10
N PRO A 15 -0.98 -8.75 7.41
CA PRO A 15 -2.13 -8.00 6.95
C PRO A 15 -2.82 -7.22 8.07
N GLN A 16 -3.30 -6.02 7.77
CA GLN A 16 -3.87 -5.11 8.75
C GLN A 16 -5.26 -4.64 8.33
N TRP A 17 -6.09 -4.37 9.32
CA TRP A 17 -7.36 -3.69 9.20
C TRP A 17 -7.36 -2.47 10.10
N GLY A 18 -7.90 -1.35 9.62
CA GLY A 18 -8.05 -0.19 10.49
C GLY A 18 -8.46 1.10 9.79
N PRO A 19 -8.67 2.17 10.57
CA PRO A 19 -9.08 3.47 10.04
C PRO A 19 -8.05 4.09 9.09
N LEU A 20 -6.75 3.78 9.27
CA LEU A 20 -5.68 4.20 8.36
C LEU A 20 -5.91 3.73 6.92
N TYR A 21 -6.58 2.59 6.74
CA TYR A 21 -6.88 1.99 5.44
C TYR A 21 -8.36 2.11 5.08
N ASN A 22 -9.04 3.14 5.61
CA ASN A 22 -10.46 3.34 5.36
C ASN A 22 -11.32 2.11 5.75
N ARG A 23 -10.88 1.37 6.78
CA ARG A 23 -11.45 0.10 7.26
C ARG A 23 -11.45 -1.02 6.22
N ALA A 24 -10.61 -0.91 5.19
CA ALA A 24 -10.24 -2.02 4.33
C ALA A 24 -9.28 -2.96 5.08
N PHE A 25 -9.17 -4.19 4.58
CA PHE A 25 -8.17 -5.15 5.01
C PHE A 25 -7.06 -5.22 3.96
N VAL A 26 -5.82 -5.01 4.38
CA VAL A 26 -4.70 -4.69 3.49
C VAL A 26 -3.45 -5.47 3.85
N LEU A 27 -2.54 -5.64 2.88
CA LEU A 27 -1.16 -6.02 3.12
C LEU A 27 -0.29 -4.75 3.15
N PRO A 28 0.28 -4.36 4.30
CA PRO A 28 1.12 -3.19 4.40
C PRO A 28 2.54 -3.45 3.90
N PHE A 29 3.17 -2.41 3.39
CA PHE A 29 4.58 -2.41 2.98
C PHE A 29 5.38 -1.38 3.76
N ALA A 30 6.67 -1.65 3.95
CA ALA A 30 7.57 -0.64 4.49
C ALA A 30 7.77 0.50 3.47
N LEU A 31 7.75 1.75 3.95
CA LEU A 31 8.12 2.91 3.13
C LEU A 31 9.65 2.99 2.97
N ALA A 32 10.18 2.18 2.05
CA ALA A 32 11.60 2.20 1.72
C ALA A 32 12.03 3.55 1.11
N PRO A 33 13.31 3.96 1.25
CA PRO A 33 13.80 5.24 0.73
C PRO A 33 13.56 5.46 -0.77
N GLU A 34 13.62 4.40 -1.57
CA GLU A 34 13.36 4.44 -3.01
C GLU A 34 11.89 4.69 -3.31
N LEU A 35 10.98 4.01 -2.60
CA LEU A 35 9.54 4.24 -2.71
C LEU A 35 9.18 5.67 -2.25
N ARG A 36 9.79 6.14 -1.16
CA ARG A 36 9.61 7.51 -0.66
C ARG A 36 9.97 8.54 -1.74
N ARG A 37 11.12 8.36 -2.40
CA ARG A 37 11.56 9.22 -3.52
C ARG A 37 10.61 9.16 -4.71
N LEU A 38 10.13 7.97 -5.08
CA LEU A 38 9.16 7.81 -6.15
C LEU A 38 7.84 8.54 -5.84
N VAL A 39 7.29 8.33 -4.65
CA VAL A 39 6.03 8.96 -4.21
C VAL A 39 6.15 10.48 -4.18
N ALA A 40 7.26 10.99 -3.63
CA ALA A 40 7.54 12.42 -3.66
C ALA A 40 7.54 12.95 -5.10
N ARG A 41 8.27 12.32 -6.02
CA ARG A 41 8.32 12.74 -7.44
C ARG A 41 6.95 12.74 -8.13
N LEU A 42 6.06 11.84 -7.75
CA LEU A 42 4.72 11.73 -8.34
C LEU A 42 3.72 12.73 -7.74
N HIS A 43 3.99 13.24 -6.53
CA HIS A 43 3.13 14.23 -5.89
C HIS A 43 3.34 15.63 -6.50
N PRO A 44 2.29 16.43 -6.77
CA PRO A 44 2.41 17.74 -7.41
C PRO A 44 3.35 18.72 -6.68
N GLN A 45 3.42 18.60 -5.36
CA GLN A 45 4.26 19.45 -4.50
C GLN A 45 5.64 18.82 -4.20
N GLN A 46 5.96 17.67 -4.80
CA GLN A 46 7.22 16.95 -4.57
C GLN A 46 7.46 16.51 -3.12
N VAL A 47 6.38 16.19 -2.38
CA VAL A 47 6.41 15.73 -0.99
C VAL A 47 5.78 14.35 -0.86
N VAL A 48 6.09 13.65 0.24
CA VAL A 48 5.34 12.45 0.63
C VAL A 48 4.24 12.92 1.59
N PRO A 49 2.95 12.64 1.31
CA PRO A 49 1.87 12.95 2.24
C PRO A 49 2.09 12.31 3.62
N ASP A 50 1.73 13.01 4.68
CA ASP A 50 1.92 12.53 6.07
C ASP A 50 1.10 11.26 6.36
N ASP A 51 0.00 11.07 5.64
CA ASP A 51 -0.90 9.92 5.71
C ASP A 51 -0.58 8.83 4.67
N TYR A 52 0.54 8.95 3.94
CA TYR A 52 0.92 7.94 2.94
C TYR A 52 1.34 6.63 3.61
N ALA A 53 0.43 5.64 3.56
CA ALA A 53 0.67 4.28 4.01
C ALA A 53 0.68 3.33 2.79
N PRO A 54 1.86 2.88 2.29
CA PRO A 54 1.91 2.00 1.13
C PRO A 54 1.34 0.62 1.48
N HIS A 55 0.32 0.19 0.73
CA HIS A 55 -0.37 -1.07 0.97
C HIS A 55 -0.96 -1.63 -0.33
N ILE A 56 -1.28 -2.93 -0.32
CA ILE A 56 -2.16 -3.56 -1.30
C ILE A 56 -3.46 -3.89 -0.55
N SER A 57 -4.59 -3.38 -1.00
CA SER A 57 -5.87 -3.79 -0.45
C SER A 57 -6.17 -5.23 -0.85
N LEU A 58 -6.41 -6.09 0.14
CA LEU A 58 -6.79 -7.49 -0.05
C LEU A 58 -8.32 -7.60 -0.14
N ILE A 59 -9.02 -6.82 0.68
CA ILE A 59 -10.47 -6.68 0.67
C ILE A 59 -10.81 -5.19 0.74
N TYR A 60 -11.48 -4.70 -0.30
CA TYR A 60 -12.01 -3.34 -0.35
C TYR A 60 -13.40 -3.28 0.31
N GLY A 61 -13.56 -2.37 1.27
CA GLY A 61 -14.85 -2.10 1.89
C GLY A 61 -14.71 -1.55 3.30
N ASN A 62 -15.78 -0.93 3.81
CA ASN A 62 -15.90 -0.53 5.21
C ASN A 62 -16.23 -1.78 6.05
N LEU A 63 -15.23 -2.62 6.31
CA LEU A 63 -15.45 -3.86 7.05
C LEU A 63 -15.87 -3.56 8.49
N PRO A 64 -16.89 -4.26 9.02
CA PRO A 64 -17.20 -4.24 10.44
C PRO A 64 -15.97 -4.58 11.28
N ARG A 65 -15.87 -3.97 12.47
CA ARG A 65 -14.69 -4.09 13.33
C ARG A 65 -14.40 -5.53 13.74
N ASP A 66 -15.43 -6.27 14.12
CA ASP A 66 -15.35 -7.68 14.48
C ASP A 66 -14.81 -8.52 13.32
N VAL A 67 -15.30 -8.30 12.10
CA VAL A 67 -14.82 -8.99 10.89
C VAL A 67 -13.36 -8.64 10.61
N GLY A 68 -13.00 -7.36 10.65
CA GLY A 68 -11.62 -6.92 10.40
C GLY A 68 -10.62 -7.51 11.39
N LEU A 69 -10.95 -7.50 12.69
CA LEU A 69 -10.12 -8.09 13.74
C LEU A 69 -10.03 -9.62 13.64
N GLN A 70 -11.09 -10.28 13.17
CA GLN A 70 -11.07 -11.72 12.93
C GLN A 70 -10.12 -12.06 11.78
N LEU A 71 -10.21 -11.31 10.67
CA LEU A 71 -9.32 -11.50 9.52
C LEU A 71 -7.85 -11.33 9.92
N GLU A 72 -7.50 -10.29 10.68
CA GLU A 72 -6.13 -10.09 11.18
C GLU A 72 -5.63 -11.30 12.00
N LYS A 73 -6.48 -11.89 12.85
CA LYS A 73 -6.13 -13.07 13.65
C LYS A 73 -5.93 -14.33 12.82
N GLU A 74 -6.72 -14.50 11.77
CA GLU A 74 -6.67 -15.67 10.88
C GLU A 74 -5.61 -15.54 9.78
N SER A 75 -5.00 -14.37 9.65
CA SER A 75 -4.02 -14.06 8.63
C SER A 75 -2.71 -14.81 8.81
N VAL A 76 -2.15 -15.29 7.71
CA VAL A 76 -0.78 -15.78 7.66
C VAL A 76 0.16 -14.63 7.32
N PRO A 77 1.28 -14.46 8.04
CA PRO A 77 2.25 -13.45 7.69
C PRO A 77 2.82 -13.62 6.27
N PHE A 78 2.88 -12.53 5.52
CA PHE A 78 3.63 -12.43 4.27
C PHE A 78 5.06 -11.93 4.56
N GLU A 79 6.02 -12.84 4.51
CA GLU A 79 7.46 -12.56 4.69
C GLU A 79 8.20 -12.32 3.36
N GLY A 80 7.43 -12.19 2.27
CA GLY A 80 7.98 -12.05 0.93
C GLY A 80 8.34 -10.61 0.56
N SER A 81 8.84 -10.49 -0.67
CA SER A 81 8.99 -9.20 -1.31
C SER A 81 8.40 -9.22 -2.71
N ILE A 82 7.84 -8.10 -3.14
CA ILE A 82 7.24 -7.93 -4.46
C ILE A 82 8.16 -7.06 -5.29
N LEU A 83 8.47 -7.51 -6.51
CA LEU A 83 9.16 -6.68 -7.48
C LEU A 83 8.16 -5.69 -8.08
N PHE A 84 8.42 -4.40 -7.89
CA PHE A 84 7.68 -3.29 -8.45
C PHE A 84 8.54 -2.62 -9.52
N ASP A 85 8.39 -3.05 -10.77
CA ASP A 85 9.21 -2.60 -11.90
C ASP A 85 8.53 -1.55 -12.77
N ARG A 86 7.20 -1.38 -12.63
CA ARG A 86 6.38 -0.51 -13.47
C ARG A 86 5.28 0.15 -12.66
N CYS A 87 4.94 1.38 -13.04
CA CYS A 87 3.76 2.08 -12.58
C CYS A 87 2.97 2.61 -13.78
N ALA A 88 1.65 2.64 -13.68
CA ALA A 88 0.78 3.26 -14.67
C ALA A 88 -0.07 4.33 -14.00
N ALA A 89 -0.29 5.44 -14.70
CA ALA A 89 -1.31 6.40 -14.31
C ALA A 89 -2.68 5.81 -14.64
N ILE A 90 -3.53 5.66 -13.62
CA ILE A 90 -4.93 5.28 -13.81
C ILE A 90 -5.81 6.49 -13.52
N SER A 91 -6.80 6.73 -14.37
CA SER A 91 -7.84 7.72 -14.09
C SER A 91 -8.96 7.03 -13.30
N ILE A 92 -9.12 7.40 -12.03
CA ILE A 92 -10.22 6.92 -11.19
C ILE A 92 -11.37 7.91 -11.37
N GLY A 93 -12.45 7.46 -12.00
CA GLY A 93 -13.64 8.26 -12.31
C GLY A 93 -13.47 9.18 -13.51
N ARG A 94 -13.98 8.75 -14.68
CA ARG A 94 -14.54 9.62 -15.72
C ARG A 94 -15.57 8.84 -16.55
N GLN A 95 -16.84 9.11 -16.32
CA GLN A 95 -17.74 9.54 -17.37
C GLN A 95 -18.40 10.82 -16.90
#